data_AF-A0A952S6F8-F1
#
_entry.id   AF-A0A952S6F8-F1
#
_cell.length_a   1.000
_cell.length_b   1.000
_cell.length_c   1.000
_cell.angle_alpha   90.00
_cell.angle_beta   90.00
_cell.angle_gamma   90.00
#
_symmetry.space_group_name_H-M   'P 1'
#
loop_
_entity.id
_entity.type
_entity.pdbx_description
1 polymer ?
#
loop_
_entity_poly.entity_id
_entity_poly.type
_entity_poly.pdbx_seq_one_letter_code
_entity_poly.pdbx_strand_id
1 'polypeptide(L)'
;MDRQFQKDQGFGSIRNSRDPGGDLPVGEVSLASVFSLVLRVLYGRRAAVPEADIPDVAQDAILRLLKWKEKHPEKAGSMTMAEWGSYTAKTAHNEINRSFSNRKRKCEVPIDEASLMSPPTAEGSSNAEMVSLVGNVWQETCKLSLYQRRALLLNSPDLVIYFIEFGINEAEIVASLDISNEQWLDILERLPLSDVEIAAIARSHKNDRDPGAATRAIRKARFDARRKLGRLRK
;
A
#
# COMPACT_ATOMS: atom_id res chain seq x y z
N MET A 1 53.39 -19.08 15.57
CA MET A 1 51.99 -19.45 15.93
C MET A 1 51.13 -18.37 15.34
N ASP A 2 50.81 -18.56 14.06
CA ASP A 2 50.33 -17.49 13.17
C ASP A 2 48.85 -17.67 12.87
N ARG A 3 48.11 -16.58 13.04
CA ARG A 3 46.68 -16.46 12.71
C ARG A 3 46.54 -16.24 11.20
N GLN A 4 45.74 -17.05 10.53
CA GLN A 4 45.23 -16.75 9.19
C GLN A 4 43.71 -16.60 9.19
N PHE A 5 43.28 -15.45 8.72
CA PHE A 5 41.93 -15.12 8.28
C PHE A 5 41.59 -15.93 7.02
N GLN A 6 40.38 -16.48 6.96
CA GLN A 6 39.75 -16.90 5.70
C GLN A 6 38.44 -16.12 5.53
N LYS A 7 38.39 -15.37 4.42
CA LYS A 7 37.22 -14.77 3.78
C LYS A 7 36.89 -15.60 2.53
N ASP A 8 35.66 -15.40 2.05
CA ASP A 8 35.08 -15.81 0.75
C ASP A 8 34.53 -17.24 0.73
N GLN A 9 33.42 -17.59 0.07
CA GLN A 9 32.42 -16.91 -0.76
C GLN A 9 31.27 -17.93 -0.96
N GLY A 10 30.03 -17.49 -1.20
CA GLY A 10 29.00 -18.41 -1.70
C GLY A 10 27.54 -17.99 -1.53
N PHE A 11 27.14 -16.80 -2.00
CA PHE A 11 25.72 -16.50 -2.22
C PHE A 11 25.28 -17.09 -3.55
N GLY A 12 24.30 -17.99 -3.50
CA GLY A 12 23.76 -18.72 -4.64
C GLY A 12 23.20 -17.81 -5.73
N SER A 13 23.62 -18.12 -6.96
CA SER A 13 23.15 -17.55 -8.21
C SER A 13 21.72 -18.05 -8.50
N ILE A 14 20.73 -17.15 -8.56
CA ILE A 14 19.44 -17.45 -9.18
C ILE A 14 19.52 -16.97 -10.63
N ARG A 15 19.63 -17.91 -11.57
CA ARG A 15 19.58 -17.67 -13.02
C ARG A 15 18.13 -17.75 -13.53
N ASN A 16 17.84 -16.80 -14.41
CA ASN A 16 16.63 -16.58 -15.19
C ASN A 16 16.26 -17.70 -16.18
N SER A 17 14.98 -17.75 -16.53
CA SER A 17 14.45 -18.18 -17.83
C SER A 17 13.29 -17.24 -18.23
N ARG A 18 13.51 -16.23 -19.11
CA ARG A 18 13.01 -16.09 -20.52
C ARG A 18 11.53 -16.48 -20.72
N ASP A 19 10.66 -15.73 -21.38
CA ASP A 19 10.71 -14.70 -22.44
C ASP A 19 9.27 -14.10 -22.60
N PRO A 20 8.92 -13.20 -23.55
CA PRO A 20 9.70 -12.23 -24.34
C PRO A 20 9.08 -10.80 -24.30
N GLY A 21 9.70 -9.88 -25.03
CA GLY A 21 9.45 -8.44 -25.01
C GLY A 21 8.02 -7.96 -25.29
N GLY A 22 7.68 -6.92 -24.55
CA GLY A 22 6.71 -5.89 -24.89
C GLY A 22 7.22 -4.61 -24.24
N ASP A 23 8.01 -3.84 -24.99
CA ASP A 23 8.34 -2.46 -24.65
C ASP A 23 7.03 -1.66 -24.63
N LEU A 24 6.37 -1.70 -23.48
CA LEU A 24 5.31 -0.77 -23.15
C LEU A 24 5.98 0.57 -22.83
N PRO A 25 5.40 1.69 -23.30
CA PRO A 25 5.96 3.01 -23.05
C PRO A 25 6.19 3.18 -21.55
N VAL A 26 7.30 3.86 -21.19
CA VAL A 26 7.65 4.25 -19.82
C VAL A 26 6.51 5.08 -19.25
N GLY A 27 5.50 4.39 -18.73
CA GLY A 27 4.40 5.00 -18.00
C GLY A 27 5.00 5.59 -16.75
N GLU A 28 4.61 6.82 -16.43
CA GLU A 28 4.98 7.44 -15.17
C GLU A 28 4.79 6.43 -14.04
N VAL A 29 5.84 6.19 -13.25
CA VAL A 29 5.73 5.36 -12.06
C VAL A 29 4.71 6.04 -11.14
N SER A 30 3.52 5.45 -11.09
CA SER A 30 2.43 5.94 -10.25
C SER A 30 2.86 5.89 -8.78
N LEU A 31 2.58 6.96 -8.06
CA LEU A 31 2.79 7.05 -6.61
C LEU A 31 2.10 5.88 -5.89
N ALA A 32 0.96 5.43 -6.40
CA ALA A 32 0.25 4.29 -5.84
C ALA A 32 0.99 2.95 -6.01
N SER A 33 1.69 2.75 -7.13
CA SER A 33 2.53 1.56 -7.34
C SER A 33 3.72 1.55 -6.38
N VAL A 34 4.31 2.74 -6.14
CA VAL A 34 5.40 2.93 -5.17
C VAL A 34 4.92 2.66 -3.74
N PHE A 35 3.81 3.28 -3.36
CA PHE A 35 3.21 3.13 -2.03
C PHE A 35 2.85 1.67 -1.73
N SER A 36 2.17 0.99 -2.67
CA SER A 36 1.81 -0.43 -2.54
C SER A 36 3.04 -1.30 -2.33
N LEU A 37 4.13 -1.01 -3.04
CA LEU A 37 5.38 -1.76 -2.92
C LEU A 37 6.12 -1.45 -1.61
N VAL A 38 6.08 -0.21 -1.13
CA VAL A 38 6.60 0.15 0.20
C VAL A 38 5.86 -0.64 1.27
N LEU A 39 4.53 -0.58 1.30
CA LEU A 39 3.73 -1.36 2.24
C LEU A 39 4.06 -2.85 2.15
N ARG A 40 4.09 -3.42 0.95
CA ARG A 40 4.47 -4.83 0.75
C ARG A 40 5.78 -5.19 1.45
N VAL A 41 6.81 -4.35 1.31
CA VAL A 41 8.13 -4.60 1.92
C VAL A 41 8.10 -4.45 3.43
N LEU A 42 7.32 -3.52 3.96
CA LEU A 42 7.16 -3.32 5.40
C LEU A 42 6.40 -4.49 6.04
N TYR A 43 5.28 -4.91 5.46
CA TYR A 43 4.48 -6.03 5.97
C TYR A 43 5.18 -7.38 5.85
N GLY A 44 5.96 -7.61 4.78
CA GLY A 44 6.84 -8.78 4.68
C GLY A 44 7.89 -8.85 5.80
N ARG A 45 8.02 -7.80 6.62
CA ARG A 45 8.94 -7.68 7.76
C ARG A 45 8.25 -7.29 9.06
N ARG A 46 6.95 -7.60 9.22
CA ARG A 46 6.15 -7.36 10.45
C ARG A 46 6.76 -7.93 11.74
N ALA A 47 7.60 -8.97 11.64
CA ALA A 47 8.33 -9.51 12.80
C ALA A 47 9.38 -8.54 13.35
N ALA A 48 9.84 -7.59 12.53
CA ALA A 48 10.78 -6.56 12.95
C ALA A 48 10.05 -5.28 13.38
N VAL A 49 9.05 -4.81 12.61
CA VAL A 49 8.39 -3.51 12.80
C VAL A 49 7.03 -3.69 13.46
N PRO A 50 6.75 -3.05 14.61
CA PRO A 50 5.40 -3.07 15.20
C PRO A 50 4.37 -2.47 14.24
N GLU A 51 3.19 -3.07 14.19
CA GLU A 51 2.13 -2.73 13.23
C GLU A 51 1.71 -1.26 13.29
N ALA A 52 1.68 -0.69 14.50
CA ALA A 52 1.38 0.72 14.74
C ALA A 52 2.33 1.71 14.03
N ASP A 53 3.53 1.25 13.67
CA ASP A 53 4.58 2.11 13.10
C ASP A 53 4.71 1.97 11.59
N ILE A 54 4.03 0.97 11.01
CA ILE A 54 4.07 0.71 9.58
C ILE A 54 3.60 1.95 8.78
N PRO A 55 2.52 2.66 9.17
CA PRO A 55 2.10 3.87 8.46
C PRO A 55 3.19 4.95 8.44
N ASP A 56 3.81 5.23 9.59
CA ASP A 56 4.85 6.26 9.71
C ASP A 56 6.09 5.90 8.87
N VAL A 57 6.57 4.65 8.98
CA VAL A 57 7.72 4.17 8.21
C VAL A 57 7.41 4.14 6.71
N ALA A 58 6.17 3.84 6.32
CA ALA A 58 5.73 3.89 4.93
C ALA A 58 5.82 5.32 4.38
N GLN A 59 5.23 6.27 5.11
CA GLN A 59 5.26 7.69 4.74
C GLN A 59 6.69 8.21 4.61
N ASP A 60 7.58 7.90 5.56
CA ASP A 60 8.98 8.29 5.49
C ASP A 60 9.70 7.71 4.26
N ALA A 61 9.43 6.44 3.92
CA ALA A 61 10.00 5.80 2.74
C ALA A 61 9.50 6.46 1.44
N ILE A 62 8.21 6.78 1.36
CA ILE A 62 7.61 7.44 0.19
C ILE A 62 8.15 8.86 0.03
N LEU A 63 8.19 9.65 1.10
CA LEU A 63 8.76 11.00 1.09
C LEU A 63 10.21 10.99 0.61
N ARG A 64 10.99 9.98 1.00
CA ARG A 64 12.37 9.83 0.55
C ARG A 64 12.45 9.51 -0.95
N LEU A 65 11.57 8.64 -1.46
CA LEU A 65 11.50 8.31 -2.88
C LEU A 65 11.12 9.53 -3.72
N LEU A 66 10.15 10.33 -3.26
CA LEU A 66 9.75 11.58 -3.91
C LEU A 66 10.89 12.59 -3.95
N LYS A 67 11.53 12.86 -2.81
CA LYS A 67 12.70 13.75 -2.73
C LYS A 67 13.85 13.29 -3.61
N TRP A 68 14.05 11.97 -3.74
CA TRP A 68 15.08 11.44 -4.62
C TRP A 68 14.72 11.63 -6.10
N LYS A 69 13.45 11.37 -6.48
CA LYS A 69 12.94 11.58 -7.84
C LYS A 69 13.11 13.04 -8.28
N GLU A 70 12.77 13.99 -7.41
CA GLU A 70 12.95 15.43 -7.66
C GLU A 70 14.42 15.82 -7.86
N LYS A 71 15.34 15.20 -7.09
CA LYS A 71 16.78 15.45 -7.19
C LYS A 71 17.43 14.81 -8.40
N HIS A 72 16.85 13.75 -8.94
CA HIS A 72 17.42 12.95 -10.02
C HIS A 72 16.41 12.66 -11.13
N PRO A 73 15.83 13.70 -11.77
CA PRO A 73 14.74 13.52 -12.74
C PRO A 73 15.15 12.70 -13.96
N GLU A 74 16.37 12.88 -14.49
CA GLU A 74 16.86 12.11 -15.65
C GLU A 74 17.03 10.62 -15.34
N LYS A 75 17.53 10.30 -14.13
CA LYS A 75 17.70 8.92 -13.69
C LYS A 75 16.37 8.26 -13.38
N ALA A 76 15.46 9.01 -12.75
CA ALA A 76 14.08 8.59 -12.51
C ALA A 76 13.32 8.27 -13.81
N GLY A 77 13.50 9.09 -14.85
CA GLY A 77 12.85 8.91 -16.15
C GLY A 77 13.44 7.79 -17.02
N SER A 78 14.71 7.43 -16.80
CA SER A 78 15.40 6.36 -17.54
C SER A 78 15.27 4.98 -16.89
N MET A 79 14.82 4.92 -15.63
CA MET A 79 14.64 3.65 -14.92
C MET A 79 13.42 2.89 -15.42
N THR A 80 13.62 1.60 -15.67
CA THR A 80 12.54 0.65 -15.93
C THR A 80 11.68 0.42 -14.68
N MET A 81 10.48 -0.11 -14.87
CA MET A 81 9.58 -0.47 -13.75
C MET A 81 10.23 -1.47 -12.78
N ALA A 82 11.03 -2.41 -13.28
CA ALA A 82 11.74 -3.39 -12.45
C ALA A 82 12.82 -2.73 -11.58
N GLU A 83 13.57 -1.78 -12.15
CA GLU A 83 14.58 -1.01 -11.42
C GLU A 83 13.93 -0.11 -10.36
N TRP A 84 12.81 0.52 -10.69
CA TRP A 84 11.99 1.26 -9.74
C TRP A 84 11.49 0.39 -8.60
N GLY A 85 11.05 -0.83 -8.91
CA GLY A 85 10.65 -1.80 -7.90
C GLY A 85 11.80 -2.13 -6.94
N SER A 86 12.97 -2.45 -7.49
CA SER A 86 14.18 -2.75 -6.70
C SER A 86 14.62 -1.56 -5.83
N TYR A 87 14.59 -0.34 -6.37
CA TYR A 87 14.96 0.87 -5.63
C TYR A 87 13.98 1.21 -4.51
N THR A 88 12.67 1.09 -4.78
CA THR A 88 11.60 1.27 -3.81
C THR A 88 11.75 0.28 -2.65
N ALA A 89 11.96 -0.99 -2.96
CA ALA A 89 12.12 -2.03 -1.93
C ALA A 89 13.36 -1.80 -1.05
N LYS A 90 14.48 -1.40 -1.64
CA LYS A 90 15.69 -1.01 -0.88
C LYS A 90 15.42 0.20 0.00
N THR A 91 14.65 1.17 -0.49
CA THR A 91 14.33 2.38 0.26
C THR A 91 13.44 2.09 1.46
N ALA A 92 12.38 1.29 1.28
CA ALA A 92 11.55 0.80 2.38
C ALA A 92 12.39 0.03 3.41
N HIS A 93 13.27 -0.87 2.96
CA HIS A 93 14.16 -1.61 3.86
C HIS A 93 15.11 -0.69 4.66
N ASN A 94 15.67 0.32 4.01
CA ASN A 94 16.53 1.28 4.68
C ASN A 94 15.77 2.10 5.73
N GLU A 95 14.52 2.46 5.45
CA GLU A 95 13.71 3.22 6.39
C GLU A 95 13.31 2.39 7.61
N ILE A 96 13.03 1.10 7.44
CA ILE A 96 12.89 0.16 8.55
C ILE A 96 14.11 0.23 9.48
N ASN A 97 15.32 0.06 8.94
CA ASN A 97 16.56 0.09 9.74
C ASN A 97 16.80 1.46 10.41
N ARG A 98 16.38 2.54 9.73
CA ARG A 98 16.47 3.91 10.24
C ARG A 98 15.50 4.15 11.40
N SER A 99 14.27 3.66 11.29
CA SER A 99 13.24 3.75 12.33
C SER A 99 13.70 3.08 13.62
N PHE A 100 14.31 1.89 13.55
CA PHE A 100 14.91 1.23 14.73
C PHE A 100 16.05 2.04 15.34
N SER A 101 16.91 2.60 14.50
CA SER A 101 18.05 3.40 14.95
C SER A 101 17.60 4.70 15.63
N ASN A 102 16.54 5.32 15.11
CA ASN A 102 15.95 6.51 15.68
C ASN A 102 15.16 6.23 16.96
N ARG A 103 14.48 5.07 17.06
CA ARG A 103 13.79 4.65 18.28
C ARG A 103 14.72 4.44 19.45
N LYS A 104 15.89 3.84 19.23
CA LYS A 104 16.93 3.74 20.26
C LYS A 104 17.43 5.11 20.76
N ARG A 105 17.14 6.20 20.04
CA ARG A 105 17.57 7.57 20.35
C ARG A 105 16.45 8.48 20.83
N LYS A 106 15.18 8.13 20.63
CA LYS A 106 14.04 8.95 21.03
C LYS A 106 13.57 8.51 22.41
N CYS A 107 13.88 9.31 23.42
CA CYS A 107 13.19 9.29 24.71
C CYS A 107 11.74 9.72 24.45
N GLU A 108 10.76 8.91 24.85
CA GLU A 108 9.35 9.25 24.75
C GLU A 108 9.08 10.47 25.63
N VAL A 109 8.78 11.62 25.01
CA VAL A 109 8.37 12.82 25.74
C VAL A 109 6.89 12.68 26.08
N PRO A 110 6.49 12.85 27.34
CA PRO A 110 5.09 12.75 27.77
C PRO A 110 4.17 13.68 26.98
N ILE A 111 2.97 13.18 26.68
CA ILE A 111 1.93 13.82 25.85
C ILE A 111 1.54 15.22 26.36
N ASP A 112 1.75 15.52 27.64
CA ASP A 112 1.41 16.81 28.26
C ASP A 112 2.20 18.01 27.70
N GLU A 113 3.30 17.81 26.97
CA GLU A 113 4.08 18.92 26.35
C GLU A 113 3.74 19.18 24.87
N ALA A 114 3.02 18.27 24.19
CA ALA A 114 2.74 18.38 22.75
C ALA A 114 1.67 19.45 22.41
N SER A 115 0.87 19.87 23.39
CA SER A 115 -0.24 20.81 23.17
C SER A 115 0.20 22.26 22.91
N LEU A 116 1.48 22.60 23.13
CA LEU A 116 2.00 23.97 23.00
C LEU A 116 2.61 24.29 21.62
N MET A 117 2.63 23.33 20.70
CA MET A 117 3.33 23.45 19.41
C MET A 117 2.41 23.40 18.18
N SER A 118 1.08 23.45 18.36
CA SER A 118 0.19 23.54 17.21
C SER A 118 0.25 24.96 16.63
N PRO A 119 0.78 25.17 15.41
CA PRO A 119 0.65 26.47 14.75
C PRO A 119 -0.84 26.76 14.54
N PRO A 120 -1.26 28.04 14.60
CA PRO A 120 -2.65 28.41 14.38
C PRO A 120 -3.07 27.91 12.99
N THR A 121 -3.99 26.95 12.96
CA THR A 121 -4.61 26.48 11.72
C THR A 121 -5.36 27.64 11.09
N ALA A 122 -4.84 28.14 9.98
CA ALA A 122 -5.53 29.11 9.15
C ALA A 122 -6.84 28.49 8.63
N GLU A 123 -7.97 29.15 8.92
CA GLU A 123 -9.22 28.91 8.22
C GLU A 123 -8.99 29.03 6.71
N GLY A 124 -9.43 28.01 5.95
CA GLY A 124 -9.11 27.85 4.53
C GLY A 124 -8.07 26.77 4.20
N SER A 125 -7.66 25.95 5.18
CA SER A 125 -6.79 24.79 4.92
C SER A 125 -7.54 23.69 4.15
N SER A 126 -7.26 23.61 2.84
CA SER A 126 -7.69 22.55 1.92
C SER A 126 -7.53 21.13 2.48
N ASN A 127 -6.59 20.93 3.40
CA ASN A 127 -6.31 19.60 3.94
C ASN A 127 -7.41 19.11 4.91
N ALA A 128 -7.99 19.99 5.73
CA ALA A 128 -9.07 19.61 6.63
C ALA A 128 -10.36 19.26 5.87
N GLU A 129 -10.64 20.01 4.80
CA GLU A 129 -11.74 19.72 3.87
C GLU A 129 -11.51 18.40 3.13
N MET A 130 -10.27 18.12 2.69
CA MET A 130 -9.93 16.83 2.10
C MET A 130 -10.10 15.67 3.08
N VAL A 131 -9.62 15.79 4.32
CA VAL A 131 -9.80 14.76 5.36
C VAL A 131 -11.29 14.49 5.60
N SER A 132 -12.11 15.55 5.70
CA SER A 132 -13.57 15.42 5.84
C SER A 132 -14.19 14.73 4.62
N LEU A 133 -13.76 15.09 3.41
CA LEU A 133 -14.23 14.47 2.17
C LEU A 133 -13.83 12.99 2.09
N VAL A 134 -12.59 12.63 2.42
CA VAL A 134 -12.13 11.24 2.43
C VAL A 134 -12.90 10.44 3.48
N GLY A 135 -13.11 11.01 4.68
CA GLY A 135 -13.96 10.42 5.70
C GLY A 135 -15.36 10.13 5.20
N ASN A 136 -15.99 11.07 4.48
CA ASN A 136 -17.31 10.85 3.87
C ASN A 136 -17.29 9.75 2.81
N VAL A 137 -16.29 9.73 1.92
CA VAL A 137 -16.14 8.68 0.91
C VAL A 137 -15.92 7.31 1.56
N TRP A 138 -15.17 7.25 2.65
CA TRP A 138 -14.97 6.04 3.45
C TRP A 138 -16.29 5.55 4.07
N GLN A 139 -17.05 6.42 4.73
CA GLN A 139 -18.34 6.06 5.33
C GLN A 139 -19.33 5.54 4.28
N GLU A 140 -19.38 6.16 3.11
CA GLU A 140 -20.22 5.70 2.00
C GLU A 140 -19.74 4.39 1.40
N THR A 141 -18.42 4.17 1.38
CA THR A 141 -17.84 2.86 1.04
C THR A 141 -18.27 1.81 2.05
N CYS A 142 -18.25 2.11 3.35
CA CYS A 142 -18.72 1.23 4.41
C CYS A 142 -20.22 0.89 4.30
N LYS A 143 -21.05 1.78 3.76
CA LYS A 143 -22.49 1.53 3.48
C LYS A 143 -22.73 0.64 2.26
N LEU A 144 -21.72 0.38 1.43
CA LEU A 144 -21.85 -0.59 0.34
C LEU A 144 -21.99 -2.01 0.91
N SER A 145 -22.65 -2.88 0.15
CA SER A 145 -22.67 -4.31 0.51
C SER A 145 -21.25 -4.87 0.54
N LEU A 146 -21.00 -5.88 1.38
CA LEU A 146 -19.69 -6.53 1.46
C LEU A 146 -19.13 -6.95 0.09
N TYR A 147 -20.00 -7.47 -0.78
CA TYR A 147 -19.65 -7.86 -2.15
C TYR A 147 -19.21 -6.67 -3.01
N GLN A 148 -19.85 -5.52 -2.84
CA GLN A 148 -19.47 -4.26 -3.51
C GLN A 148 -18.16 -3.69 -2.95
N ARG A 149 -17.96 -3.72 -1.62
CA ARG A 149 -16.71 -3.28 -0.98
C ARG A 149 -15.52 -4.09 -1.48
N ARG A 150 -15.62 -5.43 -1.45
CA ARG A 150 -14.61 -6.34 -1.99
C ARG A 150 -14.34 -6.09 -3.48
N ALA A 151 -15.39 -5.95 -4.29
CA ALA A 151 -15.24 -5.68 -5.73
C ALA A 151 -14.57 -4.33 -6.03
N LEU A 152 -14.75 -3.33 -5.17
CA LEU A 152 -14.19 -1.99 -5.32
C LEU A 152 -12.74 -1.91 -4.81
N LEU A 153 -12.52 -2.22 -3.53
CA LEU A 153 -11.24 -2.03 -2.84
C LEU A 153 -10.18 -3.00 -3.35
N LEU A 154 -10.53 -4.29 -3.53
CA LEU A 154 -9.56 -5.31 -3.95
C LEU A 154 -9.12 -5.18 -5.42
N ASN A 155 -9.81 -4.36 -6.21
CA ASN A 155 -9.42 -4.06 -7.59
C ASN A 155 -8.76 -2.68 -7.73
N SER A 156 -8.77 -1.85 -6.69
CA SER A 156 -8.39 -0.43 -6.79
C SER A 156 -7.36 -0.08 -5.70
N PRO A 157 -6.08 -0.45 -5.88
CA PRO A 157 -5.03 -0.14 -4.92
C PRO A 157 -4.93 1.36 -4.64
N ASP A 158 -5.09 2.21 -5.67
CA ASP A 158 -5.09 3.67 -5.51
C ASP A 158 -6.10 4.16 -4.48
N LEU A 159 -7.28 3.53 -4.41
CA LEU A 159 -8.32 3.91 -3.47
C LEU A 159 -7.99 3.45 -2.04
N VAL A 160 -7.41 2.26 -1.89
CA VAL A 160 -6.93 1.74 -0.61
C VAL A 160 -5.83 2.66 -0.06
N ILE A 161 -4.89 3.04 -0.92
CA ILE A 161 -3.79 3.95 -0.57
C ILE A 161 -4.34 5.32 -0.19
N TYR A 162 -5.26 5.86 -0.98
CA TYR A 162 -5.90 7.13 -0.68
C TYR A 162 -6.60 7.12 0.69
N PHE A 163 -7.24 6.01 1.08
CA PHE A 163 -7.79 5.91 2.43
C PHE A 163 -6.71 5.89 3.52
N ILE A 164 -5.63 5.14 3.32
CA ILE A 164 -4.52 5.05 4.29
C ILE A 164 -3.81 6.40 4.45
N GLU A 165 -3.55 7.12 3.35
CA GLU A 165 -2.91 8.44 3.37
C GLU A 165 -3.68 9.48 4.20
N PHE A 166 -5.01 9.35 4.24
CA PHE A 166 -5.89 10.25 5.00
C PHE A 166 -6.33 9.66 6.35
N GLY A 167 -5.60 8.66 6.86
CA GLY A 167 -5.71 8.19 8.24
C GLY A 167 -6.75 7.11 8.49
N ILE A 168 -7.37 6.53 7.43
CA ILE A 168 -8.17 5.31 7.59
C ILE A 168 -7.20 4.16 7.80
N ASN A 169 -7.27 3.54 8.96
CA ASN A 169 -6.30 2.53 9.32
C ASN A 169 -6.54 1.22 8.55
N GLU A 170 -5.49 0.43 8.39
CA GLU A 170 -5.58 -0.83 7.67
C GLU A 170 -6.56 -1.81 8.34
N ALA A 171 -6.60 -1.84 9.68
CA ALA A 171 -7.51 -2.69 10.42
C ALA A 171 -9.00 -2.39 10.11
N GLU A 172 -9.35 -1.11 9.88
CA GLU A 172 -10.67 -0.67 9.44
C GLU A 172 -10.97 -1.15 8.02
N ILE A 173 -9.97 -1.08 7.13
CA ILE A 173 -10.09 -1.60 5.76
C ILE A 173 -10.33 -3.11 5.79
N VAL A 174 -9.52 -3.85 6.54
CA VAL A 174 -9.62 -5.31 6.71
C VAL A 174 -10.96 -5.70 7.31
N ALA A 175 -11.37 -5.05 8.40
CA ALA A 175 -12.66 -5.27 9.04
C ALA A 175 -13.83 -4.99 8.08
N SER A 176 -13.75 -3.93 7.26
CA SER A 176 -14.77 -3.64 6.25
C SER A 176 -14.85 -4.72 5.17
N LEU A 177 -13.76 -5.43 4.90
CA LEU A 177 -13.69 -6.48 3.91
C LEU A 177 -14.05 -7.86 4.47
N ASP A 178 -14.26 -7.99 5.78
CA ASP A 178 -14.61 -9.25 6.45
C ASP A 178 -13.62 -10.37 6.06
N ILE A 179 -12.34 -10.07 6.12
CA ILE A 179 -11.22 -11.00 5.83
C ILE A 179 -10.26 -10.99 7.02
N SER A 180 -9.50 -12.07 7.22
CA SER A 180 -8.49 -12.09 8.28
C SER A 180 -7.28 -11.23 7.92
N ASN A 181 -6.52 -10.81 8.94
CA ASN A 181 -5.25 -10.12 8.73
C ASN A 181 -4.26 -10.98 7.93
N GLU A 182 -4.23 -12.31 8.11
CA GLU A 182 -3.35 -13.15 7.28
C GLU A 182 -3.77 -13.16 5.81
N GLN A 183 -5.08 -13.30 5.55
CA GLN A 183 -5.60 -13.25 4.18
C GLN A 183 -5.34 -11.89 3.53
N TRP A 184 -5.42 -10.81 4.30
CA TRP A 184 -5.13 -9.48 3.81
C TRP A 184 -3.69 -9.32 3.35
N LEU A 185 -2.71 -9.86 4.09
CA LEU A 185 -1.30 -9.85 3.67
C LEU A 185 -1.09 -10.57 2.34
N ASP A 186 -1.66 -11.76 2.19
CA ASP A 186 -1.59 -12.53 0.94
C ASP A 186 -2.29 -11.83 -0.24
N ILE A 187 -3.29 -10.98 0.06
CA ILE A 187 -4.02 -10.19 -0.92
C ILE A 187 -3.20 -8.95 -1.33
N LEU A 188 -2.59 -8.26 -0.38
CA LEU A 188 -1.76 -7.07 -0.62
C LEU A 188 -0.62 -7.35 -1.61
N GLU A 189 -0.04 -8.55 -1.56
CA GLU A 189 1.01 -8.96 -2.50
C GLU A 189 0.53 -9.03 -3.95
N ARG A 190 -0.77 -9.26 -4.16
CA ARG A 190 -1.39 -9.53 -5.46
C ARG A 190 -2.30 -8.41 -5.96
N LEU A 191 -2.46 -7.32 -5.22
CA LEU A 191 -3.26 -6.18 -5.67
C LEU A 191 -2.66 -5.56 -6.95
N PRO A 192 -3.51 -5.11 -7.91
CA PRO A 192 -4.96 -5.27 -7.96
C PRO A 192 -5.38 -6.70 -8.32
N LEU A 193 -6.38 -7.24 -7.60
CA LEU A 193 -6.93 -8.56 -7.91
C LEU A 193 -7.82 -8.54 -9.15
N SER A 194 -7.79 -9.63 -9.90
CA SER A 194 -8.71 -9.90 -11.01
C SER A 194 -10.13 -10.20 -10.51
N ASP A 195 -11.12 -10.03 -11.40
CA ASP A 195 -12.53 -10.33 -11.07
C ASP A 195 -12.73 -11.79 -10.60
N VAL A 196 -11.91 -12.71 -11.13
CA VAL A 196 -11.95 -14.14 -10.79
C VAL A 196 -11.46 -14.37 -9.37
N GLU A 197 -10.33 -13.75 -8.99
CA GLU A 197 -9.77 -13.85 -7.64
C GLU A 197 -10.68 -13.22 -6.59
N ILE A 198 -11.24 -12.05 -6.89
CA ILE A 198 -12.22 -11.39 -6.00
C ILE A 198 -13.46 -12.27 -5.85
N ALA A 199 -13.94 -12.89 -6.94
CA ALA A 199 -15.08 -13.80 -6.87
C ALA A 199 -14.78 -15.07 -6.05
N ALA A 200 -13.52 -15.50 -5.97
CA ALA A 200 -13.10 -16.61 -5.12
C ALA A 200 -13.12 -16.20 -3.64
N ILE A 201 -12.53 -15.05 -3.31
CA ILE A 201 -12.54 -14.50 -1.94
C ILE A 201 -13.97 -14.24 -1.46
N ALA A 202 -14.83 -13.70 -2.33
CA ALA A 202 -16.22 -13.41 -2.00
C ALA A 202 -17.08 -14.68 -1.79
N ARG A 203 -16.59 -15.86 -2.18
CA ARG A 203 -17.34 -17.12 -2.17
C ARG A 203 -16.72 -18.21 -1.31
N SER A 204 -15.74 -17.90 -0.45
CA SER A 204 -15.09 -18.86 0.45
C SER A 204 -16.04 -19.75 1.27
N HIS A 205 -17.33 -19.37 1.41
CA HIS A 205 -18.34 -20.10 2.17
C HIS A 205 -19.56 -20.62 1.37
N LYS A 206 -19.57 -20.59 0.03
CA LYS A 206 -20.73 -21.06 -0.76
C LYS A 206 -20.35 -22.07 -1.85
N ASN A 207 -20.84 -23.29 -1.70
CA ASN A 207 -20.69 -24.39 -2.67
C ASN A 207 -21.28 -24.03 -4.05
N ASP A 208 -20.51 -24.37 -5.09
CA ASP A 208 -20.91 -24.62 -6.48
C ASP A 208 -21.97 -23.71 -7.11
N ARG A 209 -21.52 -22.55 -7.59
CA ARG A 209 -22.19 -21.88 -8.72
C ARG A 209 -21.18 -21.45 -9.77
N ASP A 210 -21.59 -21.60 -11.04
CA ASP A 210 -20.90 -21.21 -12.27
C ASP A 210 -19.84 -20.11 -12.03
N PRO A 211 -18.54 -20.41 -12.15
CA PRO A 211 -17.48 -19.44 -11.95
C PRO A 211 -17.65 -18.22 -12.86
N GLY A 212 -18.19 -18.39 -14.07
CA GLY A 212 -18.44 -17.30 -15.01
C GLY A 212 -19.52 -16.32 -14.52
N ALA A 213 -20.60 -16.83 -13.92
CA ALA A 213 -21.69 -15.99 -13.41
C ALA A 213 -21.24 -15.03 -12.32
N ALA A 214 -20.36 -15.47 -11.43
CA ALA A 214 -19.90 -14.63 -10.34
C ALA A 214 -18.81 -13.64 -10.74
N THR A 215 -17.93 -13.98 -11.69
CA THR A 215 -17.03 -12.99 -12.30
C THR A 215 -17.84 -11.84 -12.91
N ARG A 216 -18.93 -12.16 -13.63
CA ARG A 216 -19.88 -11.14 -14.12
C ARG A 216 -20.54 -10.36 -12.98
N ALA A 217 -20.89 -11.03 -11.88
CA ALA A 217 -21.44 -10.37 -10.71
C ALA A 217 -20.44 -9.41 -10.04
N ILE A 218 -19.14 -9.73 -10.00
CA ILE A 218 -18.10 -8.82 -9.48
C ILE A 218 -18.02 -7.56 -10.35
N ARG A 219 -18.02 -7.69 -11.68
CA ARG A 219 -18.04 -6.53 -12.59
C ARG A 219 -19.25 -5.63 -12.33
N LYS A 220 -20.43 -6.23 -12.22
CA LYS A 220 -21.66 -5.51 -11.91
C LYS A 220 -21.59 -4.84 -10.53
N ALA A 221 -21.11 -5.54 -9.51
CA ALA A 221 -20.97 -5.00 -8.17
C ALA A 221 -20.02 -3.80 -8.13
N ARG A 222 -18.89 -3.87 -8.84
CA ARG A 222 -17.95 -2.74 -8.98
C ARG A 222 -18.59 -1.56 -9.70
N PHE A 223 -19.30 -1.81 -10.80
CA PHE A 223 -20.03 -0.77 -11.53
C PHE A 223 -21.06 -0.08 -10.63
N ASP A 224 -21.87 -0.86 -9.91
CA ASP A 224 -22.89 -0.33 -9.00
C ASP A 224 -22.27 0.42 -7.82
N ALA A 225 -21.15 -0.06 -7.27
CA ALA A 225 -20.39 0.63 -6.23
C ALA A 225 -19.90 2.01 -6.70
N ARG A 226 -19.23 2.05 -7.87
CA ARG A 226 -18.76 3.31 -8.48
C ARG A 226 -19.92 4.25 -8.78
N ARG A 227 -21.05 3.73 -9.25
CA ARG A 227 -22.25 4.54 -9.52
C ARG A 227 -22.85 5.13 -8.25
N LYS A 228 -22.86 4.39 -7.13
CA LYS A 228 -23.32 4.88 -5.83
C LYS A 228 -22.40 5.97 -5.30
N LEU A 229 -21.09 5.71 -5.26
CA LEU A 229 -20.10 6.70 -4.80
C LEU A 229 -20.03 7.92 -5.72
N GLY A 230 -20.26 7.76 -7.02
CA GLY A 230 -20.33 8.88 -7.96
C GLY A 230 -21.47 9.86 -7.69
N ARG A 231 -22.49 9.48 -6.90
CA ARG A 231 -23.55 10.40 -6.47
C ARG A 231 -23.08 11.40 -5.41
N LEU A 232 -21.94 11.14 -4.75
CA LEU A 232 -21.32 12.05 -3.79
C LEU A 232 -20.63 13.24 -4.44
N ARG A 233 -20.44 13.21 -5.77
CA ARG A 233 -19.89 14.31 -6.56
C ARG A 233 -20.95 15.36 -6.96
N LYS A 234 -22.18 15.22 -6.46
CA LYS A 234 -23.30 16.13 -6.72
C LYS A 234 -23.66 16.87 -5.45
#